data_AF-A0A959Q772-F1
#
_entry.id   AF-A0A959Q772-F1
#
_cell.length_a   1.000
_cell.length_b   1.000
_cell.length_c   1.000
_cell.angle_alpha   90.00
_cell.angle_beta   90.00
_cell.angle_gamma   90.00
#
_symmetry.space_group_name_H-M   'P 1'
#
loop_
_entity.id
_entity.type
_entity.pdbx_description
1 polymer ?
#
loop_
_entity_poly.entity_id
_entity_poly.type
_entity_poly.pdbx_seq_one_letter_code
_entity_poly.pdbx_strand_id
1 'polypeptide(L)'
;MRNTLLDDLLLTFTAKEWQEWLLFLEAGYFNRREELRGLARYLHRCHVAKPSVPRREEAFHAMHPGRAYDDQQLRLGMSRLKKLAEEFLAVSRFRANALEAGLSVLQEMRERRLDKHQQSALQQVERRLEGYSFRDSEYFRLGRRLAEEQYLREAGQRRIGPVNLQSLSDALDLSYATEKLRQACFLLSHQSVFRTDYRFGLLPAVVQLVEEQEWREHPGVAVYYSAYQALQHPEEERFFQEFYTALKKEEHLFPEEEKRALYLLAINFCIRQYNLGRRNLMPQQFELYRWGLEKGFLLANGVLSPFTYQNITILALVLGEEQWLEGFLEQYRPALAPEKRDTVHAFCQACLEVQRRQFGRALELLQRAEYGDLLLNLAAKTVQIKVYYEMGALQLLESHLSAMEGFIRRKKGLSYHRESYLHTVRFTRRLLELRPYDRAGRRKLREQIEQTGSVAEKDWLLKQLG
;
A
#
# COMPACT_ATOMS: atom_id res chain seq x y z
N MET A 1 14.96 -15.62 25.56
CA MET A 1 14.52 -16.19 24.26
C MET A 1 14.12 -15.14 23.22
N ARG A 2 14.47 -13.86 23.41
CA ARG A 2 14.12 -12.80 22.47
C ARG A 2 14.72 -13.03 21.08
N ASN A 3 14.03 -12.52 20.07
CA ASN A 3 14.47 -12.51 18.66
C ASN A 3 14.58 -13.91 18.06
N THR A 4 13.64 -14.79 18.41
CA THR A 4 13.48 -16.06 17.70
C THR A 4 12.20 -16.00 16.88
N LEU A 5 12.16 -16.70 15.74
CA LEU A 5 10.98 -16.71 14.87
C LEU A 5 9.70 -17.20 15.58
N LEU A 6 9.84 -18.01 16.63
CA LEU A 6 8.72 -18.41 17.47
C LEU A 6 8.21 -17.26 18.33
N ASP A 7 9.13 -16.54 18.98
CA ASP A 7 8.81 -15.41 19.86
C ASP A 7 8.17 -14.28 19.04
N ASP A 8 8.76 -13.93 17.90
CA ASP A 8 8.25 -12.89 16.99
C ASP A 8 6.82 -13.21 16.52
N LEU A 9 6.55 -14.47 16.17
CA LEU A 9 5.21 -14.92 15.75
C LEU A 9 4.20 -14.86 16.91
N LEU A 10 4.56 -15.40 18.07
CA LEU A 10 3.64 -15.45 19.22
C LEU A 10 3.36 -14.06 19.81
N LEU A 11 4.24 -13.09 19.59
CA LEU A 11 4.00 -11.69 19.94
C LEU A 11 2.89 -11.05 19.11
N THR A 12 2.55 -11.58 17.93
CA THR A 12 1.45 -11.07 17.10
C THR A 12 0.09 -11.66 17.47
N PHE A 13 0.06 -12.72 18.27
CA PHE A 13 -1.20 -13.40 18.63
C PHE A 13 -2.04 -12.49 19.52
N THR A 14 -3.30 -12.32 19.13
CA THR A 14 -4.33 -11.74 19.99
C THR A 14 -4.63 -12.64 21.19
N ALA A 15 -5.26 -12.09 22.23
CA ALA A 15 -5.68 -12.88 23.38
C ALA A 15 -6.58 -14.07 22.99
N LYS A 16 -7.43 -13.89 21.96
CA LYS A 16 -8.28 -14.95 21.42
C LYS A 16 -7.45 -16.02 20.71
N GLU A 17 -6.53 -15.65 19.83
CA GLU A 17 -5.66 -16.60 19.12
C GLU A 17 -4.79 -17.41 20.08
N TRP A 18 -4.29 -16.81 21.17
CA TRP A 18 -3.60 -17.54 22.22
C TRP A 18 -4.45 -18.64 22.84
N GLN A 19 -5.70 -18.34 23.20
CA GLN A 19 -6.61 -19.31 23.79
C GLN A 19 -6.95 -20.44 22.81
N GLU A 20 -7.28 -20.10 21.57
CA GLU A 20 -7.60 -21.08 20.52
C GLU A 20 -6.39 -21.96 20.16
N TRP A 21 -5.18 -21.38 20.14
CA TRP A 21 -3.95 -22.12 19.89
C TRP A 21 -3.61 -23.11 21.01
N LEU A 22 -3.83 -22.74 22.28
CA LEU A 22 -3.65 -23.67 23.39
C LEU A 22 -4.63 -24.85 23.30
N LEU A 23 -5.89 -24.62 22.92
CA LEU A 23 -6.86 -25.69 22.65
C LEU A 23 -6.42 -26.57 21.46
N PHE A 24 -5.89 -25.95 20.40
CA PHE A 24 -5.32 -26.67 19.26
C PHE A 24 -4.17 -27.61 19.67
N LEU A 25 -3.30 -27.18 20.59
CA LEU A 25 -2.20 -27.99 21.12
C LEU A 25 -2.65 -29.12 22.06
N GLU A 26 -3.85 -29.02 22.63
CA GLU A 26 -4.47 -30.07 23.44
C GLU A 26 -5.16 -31.14 22.57
N ALA A 27 -5.55 -30.78 21.34
CA ALA A 27 -6.12 -31.72 20.39
C ALA A 27 -5.07 -32.78 19.96
N GLY A 28 -5.31 -34.04 20.36
CA GLY A 28 -4.40 -35.17 20.08
C GLY A 28 -4.19 -35.49 18.60
N TYR A 29 -5.01 -34.93 17.72
CA TYR A 29 -4.83 -34.99 16.26
C TYR A 29 -3.59 -34.19 15.81
N PHE A 30 -3.43 -32.96 16.29
CA PHE A 30 -2.35 -32.05 15.89
C PHE A 30 -1.11 -32.20 16.76
N ASN A 31 -1.27 -32.47 18.06
CA ASN A 31 -0.14 -32.60 18.97
C ASN A 31 -0.30 -33.78 19.95
N ARG A 32 0.62 -34.74 19.83
CA ARG A 32 0.74 -35.90 20.73
C ARG A 32 1.83 -35.74 21.79
N ARG A 33 2.58 -34.65 21.77
CA ARG A 33 3.74 -34.40 22.64
C ARG A 33 3.35 -33.52 23.82
N GLU A 34 3.39 -34.08 25.01
CA GLU A 34 3.06 -33.36 26.24
C GLU A 34 4.10 -32.26 26.54
N GLU A 35 5.38 -32.51 26.19
CA GLU A 35 6.47 -31.56 26.41
C GLU A 35 6.24 -30.20 25.70
N LEU A 36 5.60 -30.21 24.53
CA LEU A 36 5.30 -29.00 23.77
C LEU A 36 4.16 -28.19 24.39
N ARG A 37 3.21 -28.86 25.07
CA ARG A 37 2.13 -28.20 25.81
C ARG A 37 2.70 -27.45 27.02
N GLY A 38 3.65 -28.08 27.72
CA GLY A 38 4.37 -27.46 28.83
C GLY A 38 5.09 -26.18 28.40
N LEU A 39 5.81 -26.22 27.28
CA LEU A 39 6.45 -25.04 26.69
C LEU A 39 5.45 -23.95 26.33
N ALA A 40 4.37 -24.29 25.62
CA ALA A 40 3.37 -23.31 25.18
C ALA A 40 2.70 -22.59 26.34
N ARG A 41 2.34 -23.32 27.42
CA ARG A 41 1.78 -22.72 28.64
C ARG A 41 2.76 -21.79 29.34
N TYR A 42 4.05 -22.15 29.39
CA TYR A 42 5.08 -21.26 29.91
C TYR A 42 5.16 -19.96 29.10
N LEU A 43 5.23 -20.05 27.77
CA LEU A 43 5.31 -18.89 26.89
C LEU A 43 4.05 -18.00 26.97
N HIS A 44 2.86 -18.60 27.04
CA HIS A 44 1.62 -17.86 27.25
C HIS A 44 1.63 -17.08 28.57
N ARG A 45 2.09 -17.69 29.67
CA ARG A 45 2.25 -16.98 30.95
C ARG A 45 3.22 -15.81 30.83
N CYS A 46 4.35 -16.00 30.15
CA CYS A 46 5.29 -14.91 29.91
C CYS A 46 4.71 -13.79 29.04
N HIS A 47 3.86 -14.12 28.07
CA HIS A 47 3.18 -13.15 27.21
C HIS A 47 2.14 -12.32 27.98
N VAL A 48 1.32 -12.96 28.83
CA VAL A 48 0.31 -12.28 29.66
C VAL A 48 0.97 -11.45 30.78
N ALA A 49 2.05 -11.95 31.38
CA ALA A 49 2.80 -11.24 32.41
C ALA A 49 3.81 -10.26 31.79
N LYS A 50 3.39 -9.04 31.45
CA LYS A 50 4.33 -7.92 31.19
C LYS A 50 5.13 -7.65 32.48
N PRO A 51 6.42 -8.04 32.66
CA PRO A 51 7.52 -7.98 31.70
C PRO A 51 8.48 -9.21 31.73
N SER A 52 7.99 -10.45 31.83
CA SER A 52 8.93 -11.59 31.92
C SER A 52 9.42 -12.03 30.54
N VAL A 53 10.67 -11.69 30.21
CA VAL A 53 11.36 -12.29 29.06
C VAL A 53 11.49 -13.79 29.31
N PRO A 54 11.01 -14.68 28.42
CA PRO A 54 11.11 -16.11 28.63
C PRO A 54 12.57 -16.53 28.78
N ARG A 55 12.91 -17.15 29.92
CA ARG A 55 14.23 -17.68 30.22
C ARG A 55 14.34 -19.09 29.65
N ARG A 56 15.49 -19.41 29.05
CA ARG A 56 15.71 -20.67 28.35
C ARG A 56 15.63 -21.87 29.31
N GLU A 57 16.24 -21.76 30.47
CA GLU A 57 16.23 -22.81 31.50
C GLU A 57 14.81 -23.10 32.01
N GLU A 58 14.05 -22.05 32.34
CA GLU A 58 12.65 -22.19 32.75
C GLU A 58 11.77 -22.79 31.65
N ALA A 59 11.98 -22.37 30.39
CA ALA A 59 11.30 -22.94 29.23
C ALA A 59 11.61 -24.43 29.04
N PHE A 60 12.88 -24.83 29.23
CA PHE A 60 13.30 -26.22 29.16
C PHE A 60 12.69 -27.04 30.30
N HIS A 61 12.71 -26.54 31.54
CA HIS A 61 12.08 -27.21 32.67
C HIS A 61 10.56 -27.33 32.52
N ALA A 62 9.91 -26.37 31.84
CA ALA A 62 8.50 -26.48 31.49
C ALA A 62 8.23 -27.60 30.47
N MET A 63 9.18 -27.89 29.57
CA MET A 63 9.11 -29.06 28.66
C MET A 63 9.42 -30.38 29.35
N HIS A 64 10.44 -30.38 30.21
CA HIS A 64 11.02 -31.55 30.83
C HIS A 64 11.26 -31.33 32.33
N PRO A 65 10.20 -31.45 33.16
CA PRO A 65 10.32 -31.27 34.60
C PRO A 65 11.37 -32.22 35.20
N GLY A 66 12.26 -31.69 36.04
CA GLY A 66 13.28 -32.48 36.75
C GLY A 66 14.51 -32.90 35.92
N ARG A 67 14.61 -32.54 34.63
CA ARG A 67 15.80 -32.82 33.82
C ARG A 67 16.80 -31.67 33.84
N ALA A 68 18.09 -31.99 33.74
CA ALA A 68 19.15 -30.99 33.56
C ALA A 68 18.99 -30.25 32.23
N TYR A 69 19.29 -28.95 32.24
CA TYR A 69 19.13 -28.08 31.08
C TYR A 69 19.87 -28.59 29.83
N ASP A 70 19.13 -28.75 28.73
CA ASP A 70 19.67 -29.11 27.42
C ASP A 70 19.19 -28.11 26.36
N ASP A 71 20.13 -27.28 25.89
CA ASP A 71 19.87 -26.23 24.90
C ASP A 71 19.46 -26.79 23.52
N GLN A 72 19.97 -27.96 23.14
CA GLN A 72 19.63 -28.59 21.86
C GLN A 72 18.18 -29.09 21.88
N GLN A 73 17.78 -29.75 22.97
CA GLN A 73 16.40 -30.20 23.15
C GLN A 73 15.41 -29.03 23.23
N LEU A 74 15.77 -27.94 23.92
CA LEU A 74 14.95 -26.72 23.92
C LEU A 74 14.77 -26.16 22.49
N ARG A 75 15.87 -26.03 21.72
CA ARG A 75 15.79 -25.52 20.33
C ARG A 75 14.91 -26.41 19.45
N LEU A 76 14.99 -27.73 19.60
CA LEU A 76 14.12 -28.67 18.90
C LEU A 76 12.65 -28.50 19.31
N GLY A 77 12.38 -28.32 20.61
CA GLY A 77 11.04 -28.02 21.14
C GLY A 77 10.47 -26.73 20.56
N MET A 78 11.24 -25.65 20.58
CA MET A 78 10.86 -24.36 20.01
C MET A 78 10.57 -24.46 18.51
N SER A 79 11.41 -25.15 17.75
CA SER A 79 11.20 -25.36 16.30
C SER A 79 9.90 -26.13 16.02
N ARG A 80 9.62 -27.18 16.79
CA ARG A 80 8.36 -27.95 16.68
C ARG A 80 7.15 -27.12 17.07
N LEU A 81 7.25 -26.35 18.15
CA LEU A 81 6.16 -25.49 18.62
C LEU A 81 5.85 -24.38 17.61
N LYS A 82 6.87 -23.82 16.95
CA LYS A 82 6.68 -22.87 15.84
C LYS A 82 5.88 -23.49 14.70
N LYS A 83 6.23 -24.71 14.28
CA LYS A 83 5.47 -25.42 13.21
C LYS A 83 4.01 -25.61 13.60
N LEU A 84 3.73 -25.94 14.86
CA LEU A 84 2.35 -26.07 15.37
C LEU A 84 1.61 -24.72 15.42
N ALA A 85 2.30 -23.61 15.69
CA ALA A 85 1.72 -22.28 15.59
C ALA A 85 1.39 -21.91 14.13
N GLU A 86 2.27 -22.22 13.18
CA GLU A 86 2.03 -22.01 11.74
C GLU A 86 0.86 -22.87 11.24
N GLU A 87 0.77 -24.14 11.65
CA GLU A 87 -0.33 -25.03 11.31
C GLU A 87 -1.66 -24.54 11.90
N PHE A 88 -1.65 -24.06 13.15
CA PHE A 88 -2.81 -23.42 13.76
C PHE A 88 -3.28 -22.22 12.94
N LEU A 89 -2.37 -21.30 12.57
CA LEU A 89 -2.73 -20.13 11.76
C LEU A 89 -3.30 -20.52 10.40
N ALA A 90 -2.75 -21.56 9.75
CA ALA A 90 -3.27 -22.08 8.50
C ALA A 90 -4.69 -22.64 8.66
N VAL A 91 -4.93 -23.47 9.68
CA VAL A 91 -6.26 -24.05 9.99
C VAL A 91 -7.26 -22.95 10.34
N SER A 92 -6.87 -21.99 11.18
CA SER A 92 -7.72 -20.87 11.59
C SER A 92 -8.08 -19.98 10.41
N ARG A 93 -7.11 -19.65 9.54
CA ARG A 93 -7.37 -18.88 8.31
C ARG A 93 -8.30 -19.62 7.35
N PHE A 94 -8.08 -20.91 7.12
CA PHE A 94 -8.93 -21.72 6.26
C PHE A 94 -10.37 -21.80 6.80
N ARG A 95 -10.54 -22.02 8.11
CA ARG A 95 -11.86 -22.09 8.76
C ARG A 95 -12.59 -20.75 8.77
N ALA A 96 -11.85 -19.63 8.85
CA ALA A 96 -12.44 -18.30 8.76
C ALA A 96 -13.04 -18.02 7.38
N ASN A 97 -12.51 -18.64 6.31
CA ASN A 97 -13.10 -18.56 4.97
C ASN A 97 -14.18 -19.65 4.79
N ALA A 98 -15.42 -19.33 5.17
CA ALA A 98 -16.55 -20.24 5.07
C ALA A 98 -16.86 -20.73 3.63
N LEU A 99 -16.45 -19.97 2.61
CA LEU A 99 -16.60 -20.36 1.21
C LEU A 99 -15.59 -21.42 0.81
N GLU A 100 -14.31 -21.21 1.09
CA GLU A 100 -13.27 -22.21 0.81
C GLU A 100 -13.49 -23.51 1.59
N ALA A 101 -13.85 -23.40 2.87
CA ALA A 101 -14.20 -24.56 3.69
C ALA A 101 -15.42 -25.30 3.10
N GLY A 102 -16.45 -24.56 2.66
CA GLY A 102 -17.64 -25.12 2.03
C GLY A 102 -17.33 -25.84 0.71
N LEU A 103 -16.51 -25.23 -0.17
CA LEU A 103 -16.06 -25.84 -1.42
C LEU A 103 -15.28 -27.14 -1.18
N SER A 104 -14.43 -27.16 -0.14
CA SER A 104 -13.66 -28.36 0.21
C SER A 104 -14.55 -29.50 0.70
N VAL A 105 -15.59 -29.18 1.50
CA VAL A 105 -16.60 -30.17 1.89
C VAL A 105 -17.41 -30.67 0.69
N LEU A 106 -17.82 -29.77 -0.21
CA LEU A 106 -18.52 -30.13 -1.44
C LEU A 106 -17.72 -31.13 -2.29
N GLN A 107 -16.43 -30.83 -2.50
CA GLN A 107 -15.50 -31.70 -3.20
C GLN A 107 -15.40 -33.08 -2.53
N GLU A 108 -15.22 -33.14 -1.20
CA GLU A 108 -15.17 -34.39 -0.44
C GLU A 108 -16.47 -35.21 -0.56
N MET A 109 -17.64 -34.56 -0.52
CA MET A 109 -18.92 -35.25 -0.67
C MET A 109 -19.06 -35.86 -2.07
N ARG A 110 -18.57 -35.16 -3.11
CA ARG A 110 -18.52 -35.68 -4.49
C ARG A 110 -17.62 -36.90 -4.60
N GLU A 111 -16.38 -36.80 -4.10
CA GLU A 111 -15.38 -37.88 -4.22
C GLU A 111 -15.81 -39.15 -3.48
N ARG A 112 -16.52 -38.98 -2.36
CA ARG A 112 -17.15 -40.09 -1.60
C ARG A 112 -18.44 -40.61 -2.22
N ARG A 113 -18.91 -40.01 -3.32
CA ARG A 113 -20.15 -40.36 -4.04
C ARG A 113 -21.40 -40.25 -3.16
N LEU A 114 -21.47 -39.22 -2.32
CA LEU A 114 -22.59 -38.95 -1.42
C LEU A 114 -23.55 -37.92 -2.05
N ASP A 115 -24.29 -38.28 -3.09
CA ASP A 115 -25.07 -37.35 -3.94
C ASP A 115 -25.99 -36.38 -3.17
N LYS A 116 -26.74 -36.87 -2.17
CA LYS A 116 -27.63 -36.02 -1.36
C LYS A 116 -26.85 -34.99 -0.52
N HIS A 117 -25.71 -35.39 0.04
CA HIS A 117 -24.85 -34.52 0.81
C HIS A 117 -24.17 -33.50 -0.10
N GLN A 118 -23.71 -33.93 -1.27
CA GLN A 118 -23.13 -33.07 -2.29
C GLN A 118 -24.13 -32.00 -2.73
N GLN A 119 -25.37 -32.37 -3.04
CA GLN A 119 -26.42 -31.41 -3.43
C GLN A 119 -26.69 -30.37 -2.33
N SER A 120 -26.74 -30.80 -1.07
CA SER A 120 -26.93 -29.88 0.06
C SER A 120 -25.74 -28.94 0.24
N ALA A 121 -24.51 -29.46 0.16
CA ALA A 121 -23.29 -28.66 0.25
C ALA A 121 -23.20 -27.64 -0.90
N LEU A 122 -23.57 -28.03 -2.12
CA LEU A 122 -23.59 -27.16 -3.29
C LEU A 122 -24.51 -25.95 -3.07
N GLN A 123 -25.75 -26.18 -2.66
CA GLN A 123 -26.72 -25.12 -2.37
C GLN A 123 -26.24 -24.18 -1.24
N GLN A 124 -25.53 -24.71 -0.25
CA GLN A 124 -24.95 -23.88 0.81
C GLN A 124 -23.82 -23.00 0.29
N VAL A 125 -22.94 -23.53 -0.56
CA VAL A 125 -21.84 -22.76 -1.16
C VAL A 125 -22.38 -21.69 -2.11
N GLU A 126 -23.37 -22.01 -2.96
CA GLU A 126 -24.04 -21.06 -3.85
C GLU A 126 -24.59 -19.86 -3.06
N ARG A 127 -25.39 -20.11 -2.02
CA ARG A 127 -25.94 -19.05 -1.16
C ARG A 127 -24.86 -18.22 -0.47
N ARG A 128 -23.78 -18.85 -0.02
CA ARG A 128 -22.65 -18.14 0.60
C ARG A 128 -21.92 -17.27 -0.42
N LEU A 129 -21.83 -17.70 -1.67
CA LEU A 129 -21.14 -16.95 -2.72
C LEU A 129 -21.99 -15.76 -3.16
N GLU A 130 -23.29 -15.94 -3.34
CA GLU A 130 -24.26 -14.87 -3.59
C GLU A 130 -24.20 -13.79 -2.48
N GLY A 131 -24.18 -14.23 -1.23
CA GLY A 131 -24.06 -13.38 -0.04
C GLY A 131 -22.65 -12.90 0.27
N TYR A 132 -21.63 -13.26 -0.52
CA TYR A 132 -20.28 -12.75 -0.33
C TYR A 132 -20.30 -11.24 -0.54
N SER A 133 -19.72 -10.46 0.36
CA SER A 133 -19.85 -8.99 0.28
C SER A 133 -19.01 -8.39 -0.83
N PHE A 134 -17.96 -9.07 -1.27
CA PHE A 134 -17.02 -8.55 -2.27
C PHE A 134 -17.33 -9.06 -3.68
N ARG A 135 -16.95 -8.26 -4.68
CA ARG A 135 -17.06 -8.55 -6.12
C ARG A 135 -15.70 -8.35 -6.80
N ASP A 136 -14.66 -8.76 -6.09
CA ASP A 136 -13.25 -8.66 -6.47
C ASP A 136 -12.78 -9.90 -7.25
N SER A 137 -11.47 -10.00 -7.50
CA SER A 137 -10.89 -11.17 -8.19
C SER A 137 -11.12 -12.48 -7.44
N GLU A 138 -11.22 -12.46 -6.11
CA GLU A 138 -11.46 -13.66 -5.31
C GLU A 138 -12.89 -14.18 -5.47
N TYR A 139 -13.89 -13.29 -5.53
CA TYR A 139 -15.26 -13.67 -5.85
C TYR A 139 -15.36 -14.48 -7.15
N PHE A 140 -14.74 -13.99 -8.24
CA PHE A 140 -14.77 -14.70 -9.53
C PHE A 140 -13.96 -16.00 -9.50
N ARG A 141 -12.85 -16.06 -8.73
CA ARG A 141 -12.08 -17.29 -8.53
C ARG A 141 -12.87 -18.36 -7.80
N LEU A 142 -13.59 -17.99 -6.75
CA LEU A 142 -14.48 -18.89 -6.00
C LEU A 142 -15.67 -19.33 -6.87
N GLY A 143 -16.25 -18.42 -7.66
CA GLY A 143 -17.30 -18.74 -8.63
C GLY A 143 -16.85 -19.76 -9.68
N ARG A 144 -15.64 -19.61 -10.22
CA ARG A 144 -15.04 -20.59 -11.14
C ARG A 144 -14.89 -21.97 -10.48
N ARG A 145 -14.39 -22.03 -9.24
CA ARG A 145 -14.28 -23.31 -8.49
C ARG A 145 -15.65 -23.96 -8.27
N LEU A 146 -16.67 -23.17 -7.99
CA LEU A 146 -18.04 -23.66 -7.85
C LEU A 146 -18.59 -24.21 -9.17
N ALA A 147 -18.37 -23.49 -10.29
CA ALA A 147 -18.77 -23.95 -11.62
C ALA A 147 -18.08 -25.27 -12.00
N GLU A 148 -16.82 -25.45 -11.60
CA GLU A 148 -16.07 -26.70 -11.79
C GLU A 148 -16.71 -27.86 -11.03
N GLU A 149 -17.10 -27.64 -9.76
CA GLU A 149 -17.81 -28.64 -8.95
C GLU A 149 -19.19 -28.99 -9.52
N GLN A 150 -19.94 -28.00 -10.02
CA GLN A 150 -21.22 -28.20 -10.70
C GLN A 150 -21.04 -29.06 -11.96
N TYR A 151 -20.06 -28.73 -12.80
CA TYR A 151 -19.73 -29.50 -14.00
C TYR A 151 -19.37 -30.96 -13.67
N LEU A 152 -18.45 -31.18 -12.73
CA LEU A 152 -17.98 -32.52 -12.35
C LEU A 152 -19.12 -33.38 -11.79
N ARG A 153 -20.06 -32.76 -11.07
CA ARG A 153 -21.28 -33.43 -10.62
C ARG A 153 -22.16 -33.85 -11.79
N GLU A 154 -22.48 -32.93 -12.69
CA GLU A 154 -23.34 -33.22 -13.84
C GLU A 154 -22.74 -34.31 -14.72
N ALA A 155 -21.43 -34.25 -14.98
CA ALA A 155 -20.69 -35.26 -15.74
C ALA A 155 -20.70 -36.64 -15.06
N GLY A 156 -20.69 -36.68 -13.72
CA GLY A 156 -20.80 -37.92 -12.96
C GLY A 156 -22.21 -38.53 -12.94
N GLN A 157 -23.25 -37.68 -13.01
CA GLN A 157 -24.67 -38.10 -12.94
C GLN A 157 -25.26 -38.43 -14.33
N ARG A 158 -24.85 -37.70 -15.38
CA ARG A 158 -25.36 -37.89 -16.75
C ARG A 158 -24.48 -38.88 -17.52
N ARG A 159 -25.07 -40.02 -17.91
CA ARG A 159 -24.41 -40.98 -18.82
C ARG A 159 -24.54 -40.60 -20.30
N ILE A 160 -25.56 -39.83 -20.66
CA ILE A 160 -25.89 -39.45 -22.05
C ILE A 160 -26.47 -38.02 -22.04
N GLY A 161 -26.03 -37.17 -22.97
CA GLY A 161 -26.49 -35.79 -23.14
C GLY A 161 -25.43 -34.74 -22.81
N PRO A 162 -25.60 -33.48 -23.27
CA PRO A 162 -24.62 -32.43 -23.05
C PRO A 162 -24.54 -32.01 -21.57
N VAL A 163 -23.33 -31.66 -21.14
CA VAL A 163 -23.02 -31.03 -19.85
C VAL A 163 -22.71 -29.55 -20.14
N ASN A 164 -23.06 -28.64 -19.24
CA ASN A 164 -22.83 -27.21 -19.49
C ASN A 164 -21.36 -26.81 -19.27
N LEU A 165 -20.51 -27.13 -20.25
CA LEU A 165 -19.10 -26.72 -20.27
C LEU A 165 -18.91 -25.22 -20.54
N GLN A 166 -19.88 -24.58 -21.19
CA GLN A 166 -19.77 -23.16 -21.55
C GLN A 166 -19.70 -22.29 -20.29
N SER A 167 -20.59 -22.51 -19.32
CA SER A 167 -20.57 -21.73 -18.08
C SER A 167 -19.29 -21.90 -17.26
N LEU A 168 -18.63 -23.07 -17.33
CA LEU A 168 -17.32 -23.26 -16.71
C LEU A 168 -16.23 -22.46 -17.46
N SER A 169 -16.26 -22.47 -18.80
CA SER A 169 -15.34 -21.67 -19.62
C SER A 169 -15.51 -20.18 -19.36
N ASP A 170 -16.75 -19.67 -19.35
CA ASP A 170 -17.04 -18.25 -19.12
C ASP A 170 -16.57 -17.81 -17.72
N ALA A 171 -16.79 -18.64 -16.70
CA ALA A 171 -16.32 -18.37 -15.34
C ALA A 171 -14.78 -18.37 -15.25
N LEU A 172 -14.10 -19.22 -16.01
CA LEU A 172 -12.64 -19.21 -16.13
C LEU A 172 -12.15 -17.91 -16.77
N ASP A 173 -12.73 -17.53 -17.90
CA ASP A 173 -12.30 -16.37 -18.66
C ASP A 173 -12.54 -15.07 -17.87
N LEU A 174 -13.69 -14.92 -17.23
CA LEU A 174 -14.01 -13.76 -16.38
C LEU A 174 -13.09 -13.67 -15.16
N SER A 175 -12.83 -14.79 -14.49
CA SER A 175 -11.90 -14.85 -13.35
C SER A 175 -10.48 -14.45 -13.78
N TYR A 176 -10.02 -14.98 -14.90
CA TYR A 176 -8.71 -14.66 -15.46
C TYR A 176 -8.61 -13.19 -15.89
N ALA A 177 -9.62 -12.68 -16.59
CA ALA A 177 -9.66 -11.30 -17.06
C ALA A 177 -9.58 -10.30 -15.92
N THR A 178 -10.35 -10.52 -14.85
CA THR A 178 -10.35 -9.67 -13.65
C THR A 178 -8.96 -9.63 -13.00
N GLU A 179 -8.34 -10.79 -12.78
CA GLU A 179 -7.02 -10.88 -12.17
C GLU A 179 -5.93 -10.30 -13.09
N LYS A 180 -6.08 -10.47 -14.41
CA LYS A 180 -5.15 -9.94 -15.40
C LYS A 180 -5.18 -8.43 -15.50
N LEU A 181 -6.37 -7.81 -15.48
CA LEU A 181 -6.53 -6.35 -15.45
C LEU A 181 -5.93 -5.76 -14.16
N ARG A 182 -6.20 -6.40 -13.02
CA ARG A 182 -5.61 -6.02 -11.72
C ARG A 182 -4.08 -6.01 -11.77
N GLN A 183 -3.48 -7.10 -12.25
CA GLN A 183 -2.02 -7.17 -12.40
C GLN A 183 -1.49 -6.13 -13.38
N ALA A 184 -2.16 -5.91 -14.52
CA ALA A 184 -1.77 -4.90 -15.49
C ALA A 184 -1.70 -3.49 -14.91
N CYS A 185 -2.68 -3.11 -14.07
CA CYS A 185 -2.67 -1.82 -13.38
C CYS A 185 -1.43 -1.64 -12.49
N PHE A 186 -1.04 -2.68 -11.75
CA PHE A 186 0.18 -2.62 -10.92
C PHE A 186 1.45 -2.54 -11.77
N LEU A 187 1.53 -3.31 -12.86
CA LEU A 187 2.66 -3.26 -13.78
C LEU A 187 2.82 -1.87 -14.41
N LEU A 188 1.73 -1.29 -14.93
CA LEU A 188 1.74 0.06 -15.52
C LEU A 188 2.12 1.13 -14.49
N SER A 189 1.57 1.04 -13.28
CA SER A 189 1.89 1.96 -12.19
C SER A 189 3.37 1.88 -11.82
N HIS A 190 3.92 0.67 -11.66
CA HIS A 190 5.33 0.47 -11.34
C HIS A 190 6.27 0.92 -12.48
N GLN A 191 5.98 0.52 -13.73
CA GLN A 191 6.74 0.89 -14.92
C GLN A 191 6.91 2.40 -15.05
N SER A 192 5.85 3.16 -14.76
CA SER A 192 5.88 4.61 -14.84
C SER A 192 6.83 5.30 -13.85
N VAL A 193 7.04 4.69 -12.68
CA VAL A 193 7.86 5.27 -11.60
C VAL A 193 9.31 4.83 -11.74
N PHE A 194 9.54 3.55 -12.03
CA PHE A 194 10.88 2.95 -12.05
C PHE A 194 11.49 2.82 -13.44
N ARG A 195 10.77 3.18 -14.51
CA ARG A 195 11.18 3.04 -15.92
C ARG A 195 11.64 1.60 -16.22
N THR A 196 10.90 0.63 -15.70
CA THR A 196 11.12 -0.80 -15.93
C THR A 196 10.16 -1.30 -16.99
N ASP A 197 10.66 -2.00 -18.00
CA ASP A 197 9.81 -2.57 -19.04
C ASP A 197 9.29 -3.96 -18.63
N TYR A 198 7.97 -4.10 -18.62
CA TYR A 198 7.30 -5.37 -18.36
C TYR A 198 6.69 -5.97 -19.63
N ARG A 199 6.61 -7.31 -19.66
CA ARG A 199 5.86 -8.04 -20.68
C ARG A 199 4.44 -8.29 -20.17
N PHE A 200 3.45 -7.72 -20.86
CA PHE A 200 2.04 -7.83 -20.45
C PHE A 200 1.35 -9.13 -20.88
N GLY A 201 1.96 -9.93 -21.77
CA GLY A 201 1.44 -11.24 -22.18
C GLY A 201 0.05 -11.13 -22.83
N LEU A 202 -0.91 -11.93 -22.37
CA LEU A 202 -2.28 -12.01 -22.91
C LEU A 202 -3.16 -10.77 -22.63
N LEU A 203 -2.63 -9.69 -22.04
CA LEU A 203 -3.43 -8.51 -21.72
C LEU A 203 -4.19 -7.94 -22.94
N PRO A 204 -3.61 -7.79 -24.15
CA PRO A 204 -4.35 -7.24 -25.28
C PRO A 204 -5.60 -8.05 -25.63
N ALA A 205 -5.50 -9.38 -25.61
CA ALA A 205 -6.64 -10.26 -25.85
C ALA A 205 -7.69 -10.17 -24.73
N VAL A 206 -7.24 -10.06 -23.47
CA VAL A 206 -8.15 -9.87 -22.33
C VAL A 206 -8.92 -8.55 -22.43
N VAL A 207 -8.25 -7.46 -22.79
CA VAL A 207 -8.89 -6.15 -22.96
C VAL A 207 -9.95 -6.24 -24.06
N GLN A 208 -9.61 -6.84 -25.20
CA GLN A 208 -10.57 -7.05 -26.30
C GLN A 208 -11.80 -7.86 -25.84
N LEU A 209 -11.59 -8.97 -25.13
CA LEU A 209 -12.70 -9.81 -24.62
C LEU A 209 -13.60 -9.06 -23.64
N VAL A 210 -13.03 -8.22 -22.76
CA VAL A 210 -13.81 -7.41 -21.81
C VAL A 210 -14.75 -6.43 -22.53
N GLU A 211 -14.34 -5.92 -23.69
CA GLU A 211 -15.19 -5.06 -24.53
C GLU A 211 -16.25 -5.87 -25.29
N GLU A 212 -15.86 -6.98 -25.92
CA GLU A 212 -16.76 -7.81 -26.73
C GLU A 212 -17.84 -8.51 -25.91
N GLN A 213 -17.52 -8.96 -24.69
CA GLN A 213 -18.42 -9.70 -23.81
C GLN A 213 -19.19 -8.81 -22.82
N GLU A 214 -19.03 -7.48 -22.92
CA GLU A 214 -19.68 -6.50 -22.04
C GLU A 214 -19.45 -6.73 -20.52
N TRP A 215 -18.34 -7.37 -20.14
CA TRP A 215 -18.02 -7.73 -18.74
C TRP A 215 -17.85 -6.54 -17.79
N ARG A 216 -17.94 -5.31 -18.29
CA ARG A 216 -17.91 -4.09 -17.47
C ARG A 216 -19.13 -3.95 -16.55
N GLU A 217 -20.15 -4.79 -16.69
CA GLU A 217 -21.25 -4.88 -15.71
C GLU A 217 -20.79 -5.46 -14.36
N HIS A 218 -19.69 -6.23 -14.36
CA HIS A 218 -19.12 -6.81 -13.16
C HIS A 218 -18.25 -5.79 -12.42
N PRO A 219 -18.52 -5.46 -11.14
CA PRO A 219 -17.82 -4.37 -10.44
C PRO A 219 -16.30 -4.50 -10.40
N GLY A 220 -15.78 -5.70 -10.14
CA GLY A 220 -14.34 -6.00 -10.16
C GLY A 220 -13.70 -5.68 -11.51
N VAL A 221 -14.35 -6.08 -12.61
CA VAL A 221 -13.88 -5.79 -13.97
C VAL A 221 -13.99 -4.30 -14.26
N ALA A 222 -15.12 -3.68 -13.97
CA ALA A 222 -15.38 -2.26 -14.25
C ALA A 222 -14.31 -1.33 -13.64
N VAL A 223 -13.99 -1.55 -12.36
CA VAL A 223 -13.03 -0.72 -11.62
C VAL A 223 -11.61 -0.93 -12.15
N TYR A 224 -11.15 -2.16 -12.36
CA TYR A 224 -9.80 -2.38 -12.88
C TYR A 224 -9.66 -2.06 -14.37
N TYR A 225 -10.72 -2.23 -15.16
CA TYR A 225 -10.73 -1.86 -16.57
C TYR A 225 -10.58 -0.35 -16.73
N SER A 226 -11.38 0.42 -15.99
CA SER A 226 -11.28 1.89 -16.00
C SER A 226 -9.92 2.37 -15.44
N ALA A 227 -9.41 1.74 -14.38
CA ALA A 227 -8.05 2.01 -13.89
C ALA A 227 -6.98 1.74 -14.96
N TYR A 228 -7.09 0.62 -15.68
CA TYR A 228 -6.20 0.27 -16.78
C TYR A 228 -6.26 1.32 -17.90
N GLN A 229 -7.45 1.71 -18.35
CA GLN A 229 -7.64 2.73 -19.38
C GLN A 229 -7.00 4.07 -18.96
N ALA A 230 -7.22 4.52 -17.72
CA ALA A 230 -6.59 5.73 -17.20
C ALA A 230 -5.07 5.64 -17.20
N LEU A 231 -4.51 4.51 -16.78
CA LEU A 231 -3.05 4.30 -16.71
C LEU A 231 -2.39 4.17 -18.09
N GLN A 232 -3.11 3.59 -19.06
CA GLN A 232 -2.64 3.38 -20.43
C GLN A 232 -2.70 4.66 -21.26
N HIS A 233 -3.71 5.50 -21.02
CA HIS A 233 -3.98 6.75 -21.75
C HIS A 233 -3.96 7.97 -20.80
N PRO A 234 -2.80 8.29 -20.20
CA PRO A 234 -2.71 9.32 -19.16
C PRO A 234 -3.01 10.75 -19.64
N GLU A 235 -3.01 11.00 -20.94
CA GLU A 235 -3.42 12.26 -21.59
C GLU A 235 -4.93 12.45 -21.68
N GLU A 236 -5.72 11.40 -21.56
CA GLU A 236 -7.16 11.43 -21.72
C GLU A 236 -7.85 11.50 -20.36
N GLU A 237 -8.17 12.72 -19.90
CA GLU A 237 -8.77 12.96 -18.58
C GLU A 237 -10.07 12.16 -18.35
N ARG A 238 -10.84 11.88 -19.42
CA ARG A 238 -12.08 11.10 -19.37
C ARG A 238 -11.91 9.74 -18.70
N PHE A 239 -10.83 9.01 -18.99
CA PHE A 239 -10.63 7.67 -18.45
C PHE A 239 -10.34 7.70 -16.95
N PHE A 240 -9.66 8.74 -16.48
CA PHE A 240 -9.49 8.95 -15.05
C PHE A 240 -10.81 9.28 -14.36
N GLN A 241 -11.68 10.09 -14.98
CA GLN A 241 -12.99 10.40 -14.40
C GLN A 241 -13.89 9.15 -14.31
N GLU A 242 -13.82 8.27 -15.31
CA GLU A 242 -14.48 6.96 -15.29
C GLU A 242 -13.96 6.10 -14.14
N PHE A 243 -12.64 5.99 -13.98
CA PHE A 243 -12.03 5.24 -12.88
C PHE A 243 -12.40 5.81 -11.51
N TYR A 244 -12.29 7.12 -11.33
CA TYR A 244 -12.65 7.81 -10.09
C TYR A 244 -14.11 7.57 -9.72
N THR A 245 -15.02 7.64 -10.71
CA THR A 245 -16.45 7.40 -10.49
C THR A 245 -16.72 5.94 -10.13
N ALA A 246 -16.13 4.99 -10.86
CA ALA A 246 -16.27 3.57 -10.59
C ALA A 246 -15.73 3.20 -9.20
N LEU A 247 -14.57 3.73 -8.83
CA LEU A 247 -13.95 3.50 -7.52
C LEU A 247 -14.88 3.99 -6.39
N LYS A 248 -15.38 5.23 -6.46
CA LYS A 248 -16.28 5.75 -5.42
C LYS A 248 -17.59 4.96 -5.31
N LYS A 249 -18.13 4.51 -6.43
CA LYS A 249 -19.41 3.79 -6.46
C LYS A 249 -19.26 2.38 -5.88
N GLU A 250 -18.21 1.67 -6.29
CA GLU A 250 -18.07 0.23 -6.04
C GLU A 250 -17.07 -0.11 -4.91
N GLU A 251 -16.42 0.86 -4.26
CA GLU A 251 -15.37 0.60 -3.25
C GLU A 251 -15.78 -0.38 -2.15
N HIS A 252 -17.04 -0.34 -1.73
CA HIS A 252 -17.58 -1.19 -0.66
C HIS A 252 -17.58 -2.68 -1.02
N LEU A 253 -17.47 -3.01 -2.31
CA LEU A 253 -17.40 -4.37 -2.84
C LEU A 253 -15.97 -4.93 -2.90
N PHE A 254 -14.99 -4.24 -2.31
CA PHE A 254 -13.60 -4.71 -2.25
C PHE A 254 -13.14 -4.91 -0.80
N PRO A 255 -12.20 -5.83 -0.55
CA PRO A 255 -11.55 -5.93 0.74
C PRO A 255 -10.65 -4.71 1.01
N GLU A 256 -10.38 -4.42 2.28
CA GLU A 256 -9.64 -3.23 2.73
C GLU A 256 -8.27 -3.07 2.06
N GLU A 257 -7.51 -4.16 1.93
CA GLU A 257 -6.19 -4.14 1.26
C GLU A 257 -6.30 -3.73 -0.22
N GLU A 258 -7.39 -4.12 -0.87
CA GLU A 258 -7.62 -3.84 -2.28
C GLU A 258 -8.17 -2.43 -2.50
N LYS A 259 -9.06 -1.94 -1.63
CA LYS A 259 -9.45 -0.52 -1.58
C LYS A 259 -8.22 0.36 -1.49
N ARG A 260 -7.32 0.06 -0.55
CA ARG A 260 -6.05 0.78 -0.39
C ARG A 260 -5.24 0.80 -1.68
N ALA A 261 -5.10 -0.35 -2.34
CA ALA A 261 -4.35 -0.44 -3.58
C ALA A 261 -4.97 0.41 -4.70
N LEU A 262 -6.29 0.38 -4.87
CA LEU A 262 -7.02 1.17 -5.86
C LEU A 262 -6.91 2.69 -5.60
N TYR A 263 -7.07 3.11 -4.35
CA TYR A 263 -6.88 4.51 -3.96
C TYR A 263 -5.46 4.99 -4.23
N LEU A 264 -4.44 4.16 -3.91
CA LEU A 264 -3.05 4.50 -4.22
C LEU A 264 -2.79 4.57 -5.74
N LEU A 265 -3.42 3.72 -6.56
CA LEU A 265 -3.35 3.84 -8.02
C LEU A 265 -3.90 5.19 -8.50
N ALA A 266 -5.08 5.58 -8.02
CA ALA A 266 -5.71 6.85 -8.38
C ALA A 266 -4.89 8.06 -7.92
N ILE A 267 -4.41 8.05 -6.67
CA ILE A 267 -3.56 9.11 -6.12
C ILE A 267 -2.25 9.22 -6.90
N ASN A 268 -1.58 8.10 -7.18
CA ASN A 268 -0.33 8.11 -7.93
C ASN A 268 -0.51 8.59 -9.37
N PHE A 269 -1.67 8.29 -9.98
CA PHE A 269 -2.04 8.87 -11.27
C PHE A 269 -2.13 10.40 -11.18
N CYS A 270 -2.88 10.94 -10.22
CA CYS A 270 -2.99 12.40 -10.02
C CYS A 270 -1.64 13.06 -9.76
N ILE A 271 -0.78 12.47 -8.90
CA ILE A 271 0.57 12.97 -8.64
C ILE A 271 1.37 13.08 -9.94
N ARG A 272 1.26 12.07 -10.82
CA ARG A 272 1.95 12.10 -12.11
C ARG A 272 1.43 13.22 -13.00
N GLN A 273 0.11 13.39 -13.09
CA GLN A 273 -0.49 14.49 -13.86
C GLN A 273 -0.02 15.85 -13.34
N TYR A 274 0.00 16.04 -12.01
CA TYR A 274 0.53 17.24 -11.38
C TYR A 274 1.99 17.49 -11.74
N ASN A 275 2.85 16.46 -11.68
CA ASN A 275 4.27 16.56 -12.05
C ASN A 275 4.50 16.86 -13.54
N LEU A 276 3.53 16.53 -14.41
CA LEU A 276 3.51 16.93 -15.82
C LEU A 276 2.96 18.35 -16.05
N GLY A 277 2.62 19.07 -14.99
CA GLY A 277 2.06 20.42 -15.03
C GLY A 277 0.54 20.47 -15.22
N ARG A 278 -0.15 19.32 -15.25
CA ARG A 278 -1.61 19.25 -15.39
C ARG A 278 -2.27 19.29 -14.02
N ARG A 279 -2.95 20.40 -13.75
CA ARG A 279 -3.50 20.71 -12.40
C ARG A 279 -5.00 20.45 -12.26
N ASN A 280 -5.69 20.08 -13.33
CA ASN A 280 -7.14 19.90 -13.34
C ASN A 280 -7.65 18.86 -12.33
N LEU A 281 -6.81 17.89 -11.97
CA LEU A 281 -7.14 16.78 -11.08
C LEU A 281 -6.84 17.03 -9.60
N MET A 282 -6.29 18.20 -9.23
CA MET A 282 -5.94 18.48 -7.83
C MET A 282 -7.15 18.39 -6.88
N PRO A 283 -8.37 18.88 -7.23
CA PRO A 283 -9.53 18.70 -6.37
C PRO A 283 -9.87 17.23 -6.13
N GLN A 284 -9.90 16.40 -7.18
CA GLN A 284 -10.18 14.97 -7.06
C GLN A 284 -9.08 14.25 -6.25
N GLN A 285 -7.82 14.64 -6.44
CA GLN A 285 -6.71 14.10 -5.66
C GLN A 285 -6.87 14.42 -4.17
N PHE A 286 -7.30 15.64 -3.85
CA PHE A 286 -7.52 16.05 -2.47
C PHE A 286 -8.66 15.26 -1.83
N GLU A 287 -9.78 15.08 -2.54
CA GLU A 287 -10.88 14.22 -2.09
C GLU A 287 -10.43 12.78 -1.82
N LEU A 288 -9.63 12.18 -2.72
CA LEU A 288 -9.10 10.83 -2.54
C LEU A 288 -8.27 10.72 -1.26
N TYR A 289 -7.47 11.73 -0.93
CA TYR A 289 -6.76 11.77 0.34
C TYR A 289 -7.69 11.91 1.53
N ARG A 290 -8.68 12.80 1.48
CA ARG A 290 -9.62 12.99 2.60
C ARG A 290 -10.39 11.71 2.92
N TRP A 291 -10.98 11.06 1.92
CA TRP A 291 -11.70 9.80 2.12
C TRP A 291 -10.77 8.67 2.53
N GLY A 292 -9.61 8.54 1.87
CA GLY A 292 -8.63 7.51 2.19
C GLY A 292 -8.09 7.62 3.62
N LEU A 293 -8.03 8.83 4.19
CA LEU A 293 -7.70 9.07 5.59
C LEU A 293 -8.88 8.75 6.52
N GLU A 294 -10.07 9.30 6.24
CA GLU A 294 -11.28 9.13 7.05
C GLU A 294 -11.64 7.65 7.22
N LYS A 295 -11.51 6.87 6.14
CA LYS A 295 -11.81 5.43 6.13
C LYS A 295 -10.63 4.56 6.59
N GLY A 296 -9.45 5.13 6.78
CA GLY A 296 -8.26 4.40 7.21
C GLY A 296 -7.48 3.69 6.10
N PHE A 297 -7.93 3.76 4.84
CA PHE A 297 -7.32 3.05 3.70
C PHE A 297 -5.86 3.45 3.43
N LEU A 298 -5.46 4.67 3.78
CA LEU A 298 -4.09 5.14 3.56
C LEU A 298 -3.10 4.73 4.67
N LEU A 299 -3.59 4.12 5.75
CA LEU A 299 -2.78 3.71 6.89
C LEU A 299 -2.40 2.23 6.77
N ALA A 300 -1.10 1.93 6.81
CA ALA A 300 -0.58 0.56 6.91
C ALA A 300 -0.46 0.18 8.37
N ASN A 301 -1.31 -0.71 8.89
CA ASN A 301 -1.25 -1.10 10.30
C ASN A 301 -1.29 0.12 11.25
N GLY A 302 -2.12 1.12 10.93
CA GLY A 302 -2.20 2.39 11.67
C GLY A 302 -1.07 3.39 11.38
N VAL A 303 -0.15 3.07 10.46
CA VAL A 303 0.99 3.94 10.10
C VAL A 303 0.76 4.62 8.75
N LEU A 304 0.84 5.95 8.75
CA LEU A 304 0.81 6.76 7.54
C LEU A 304 2.23 6.96 6.99
N SER A 305 2.38 6.79 5.67
CA SER A 305 3.67 7.00 5.01
C SER A 305 4.11 8.46 5.10
N PRO A 306 5.39 8.77 5.43
CA PRO A 306 5.94 10.11 5.36
C PRO A 306 5.71 10.81 4.02
N PHE A 307 5.79 10.06 2.91
CA PHE A 307 5.55 10.60 1.57
C PHE A 307 4.10 11.02 1.37
N THR A 308 3.15 10.21 1.84
CA THR A 308 1.72 10.55 1.79
C THR A 308 1.44 11.78 2.63
N TYR A 309 1.99 11.87 3.85
CA TYR A 309 1.84 13.01 4.73
C TYR A 309 2.37 14.32 4.10
N GLN A 310 3.54 14.25 3.46
CA GLN A 310 4.11 15.38 2.71
C GLN A 310 3.28 15.75 1.49
N ASN A 311 2.87 14.79 0.67
CA ASN A 311 2.09 15.04 -0.54
C ASN A 311 0.75 15.72 -0.21
N ILE A 312 0.07 15.28 0.85
CA ILE A 312 -1.15 15.91 1.35
C ILE A 312 -0.89 17.35 1.77
N THR A 313 0.20 17.58 2.50
CA THR A 313 0.61 18.92 2.94
C THR A 313 0.81 19.84 1.74
N ILE A 314 1.60 19.43 0.75
CA ILE A 314 1.87 20.24 -0.44
C ILE A 314 0.59 20.50 -1.23
N LEU A 315 -0.26 19.48 -1.42
CA LEU A 315 -1.52 19.63 -2.15
C LEU A 315 -2.48 20.61 -1.46
N ALA A 316 -2.66 20.49 -0.14
CA ALA A 316 -3.51 21.41 0.63
C ALA A 316 -2.98 22.85 0.57
N LEU A 317 -1.66 23.06 0.65
CA LEU A 317 -1.07 24.39 0.51
C LEU A 317 -1.32 25.00 -0.88
N VAL A 318 -1.21 24.19 -1.94
CA VAL A 318 -1.48 24.63 -3.32
C VAL A 318 -2.95 24.97 -3.53
N LEU A 319 -3.86 24.22 -2.90
CA LEU A 319 -5.31 24.47 -2.97
C LEU A 319 -5.77 25.60 -2.02
N GLY A 320 -4.92 26.07 -1.12
CA GLY A 320 -5.27 27.09 -0.12
C GLY A 320 -6.09 26.55 1.05
N GLU A 321 -6.10 25.24 1.27
CA GLU A 321 -6.86 24.53 2.32
C GLU A 321 -6.15 24.60 3.69
N GLU A 322 -5.85 25.81 4.13
CA GLU A 322 -4.97 26.07 5.28
C GLU A 322 -5.54 25.54 6.61
N GLN A 323 -6.81 25.84 6.88
CA GLN A 323 -7.48 25.42 8.12
C GLN A 323 -7.59 23.89 8.21
N TRP A 324 -7.90 23.25 7.08
CA TRP A 324 -7.94 21.79 7.02
C TRP A 324 -6.55 21.19 7.26
N LEU A 325 -5.51 21.79 6.67
CA LEU A 325 -4.14 21.32 6.83
C LEU A 325 -3.67 21.36 8.28
N GLU A 326 -3.99 22.40 9.05
CA GLU A 326 -3.65 22.46 10.48
C GLU A 326 -4.24 21.29 11.26
N GLY A 327 -5.53 21.01 11.05
CA GLY A 327 -6.20 19.87 11.67
C GLY A 327 -5.55 18.54 11.26
N PHE A 328 -5.26 18.37 9.97
CA PHE A 328 -4.58 17.19 9.44
C PHE A 328 -3.21 16.96 10.09
N LEU A 329 -2.39 18.01 10.20
CA LEU A 329 -1.02 17.89 10.71
C LEU A 329 -1.01 17.38 12.14
N GLU A 330 -1.87 17.89 13.01
CA GLU A 330 -1.96 17.47 14.40
C GLU A 330 -2.65 16.11 14.55
N GLN A 331 -3.78 15.89 13.85
CA GLN A 331 -4.56 14.65 13.95
C GLN A 331 -3.76 13.43 13.52
N TYR A 332 -2.99 13.52 12.43
CA TYR A 332 -2.27 12.39 11.86
C TYR A 332 -0.79 12.33 12.24
N ARG A 333 -0.28 13.24 13.07
CA ARG A 333 1.08 13.15 13.63
C ARG A 333 1.32 11.82 14.36
N PRO A 334 0.42 11.30 15.22
CA PRO A 334 0.63 10.01 15.89
C PRO A 334 0.71 8.82 14.93
N ALA A 335 0.10 8.93 13.75
CA ALA A 335 0.13 7.89 12.71
C ALA A 335 1.48 7.82 11.97
N LEU A 336 2.39 8.79 12.14
CA LEU A 336 3.74 8.67 11.62
C LEU A 336 4.58 7.73 12.48
N ALA A 337 5.43 6.95 11.83
CA ALA A 337 6.41 6.08 12.50
C ALA A 337 7.26 6.89 13.50
N PRO A 338 7.45 6.43 14.75
CA PRO A 338 8.12 7.19 15.80
C PRO A 338 9.48 7.76 15.39
N GLU A 339 10.25 7.00 14.62
CA GLU A 339 11.61 7.35 14.19
C GLU A 339 11.65 8.55 13.23
N LYS A 340 10.54 8.80 12.50
CA LYS A 340 10.44 9.87 11.49
C LYS A 340 9.41 10.94 11.85
N ARG A 341 8.60 10.71 12.88
CA ARG A 341 7.43 11.51 13.24
C ARG A 341 7.74 13.00 13.38
N ASP A 342 8.67 13.35 14.26
CA ASP A 342 8.96 14.75 14.56
C ASP A 342 9.62 15.46 13.39
N THR A 343 10.57 14.80 12.70
CA THR A 343 11.25 15.34 11.50
C THR A 343 10.26 15.65 10.37
N VAL A 344 9.36 14.71 10.05
CA VAL A 344 8.40 14.86 8.95
C VAL A 344 7.33 15.90 9.30
N HIS A 345 6.82 15.86 10.53
CA HIS A 345 5.84 16.81 11.01
C HIS A 345 6.40 18.25 11.04
N ALA A 346 7.61 18.44 11.57
CA ALA A 346 8.27 19.76 11.59
C ALA A 346 8.52 20.32 10.19
N PHE A 347 8.91 19.47 9.22
CA PHE A 347 9.04 19.88 7.83
C PHE A 347 7.70 20.37 7.25
N CYS A 348 6.62 19.61 7.45
CA CYS A 348 5.30 20.00 6.94
C CYS A 348 4.75 21.27 7.61
N GLN A 349 4.93 21.42 8.92
CA GLN A 349 4.61 22.65 9.63
C GLN A 349 5.42 23.83 9.10
N ALA A 350 6.72 23.65 8.81
CA ALA A 350 7.53 24.71 8.22
C ALA A 350 6.98 25.17 6.86
N CYS A 351 6.53 24.25 6.01
CA CYS A 351 5.91 24.60 4.73
C CYS A 351 4.65 25.46 4.91
N LEU A 352 3.83 25.17 5.92
CA LEU A 352 2.67 25.99 6.29
C LEU A 352 3.08 27.38 6.79
N GLU A 353 4.10 27.48 7.65
CA GLU A 353 4.60 28.78 8.14
C GLU A 353 5.21 29.63 7.02
N VAL A 354 5.85 29.01 6.01
CA VAL A 354 6.31 29.72 4.80
C VAL A 354 5.15 30.34 4.04
N GLN A 355 4.03 29.62 3.88
CA GLN A 355 2.83 30.14 3.23
C GLN A 355 2.26 31.35 4.00
N ARG A 356 2.34 31.31 5.34
CA ARG A 356 1.95 32.41 6.25
C ARG A 356 2.95 33.56 6.32
N ARG A 357 4.07 33.48 5.58
CA ARG A 357 5.21 34.43 5.63
C ARG A 357 5.87 34.53 7.01
N GLN A 358 5.72 33.51 7.86
CA GLN A 358 6.36 33.41 9.17
C GLN A 358 7.74 32.75 9.05
N PHE A 359 8.64 33.43 8.32
CA PHE A 359 9.91 32.86 7.88
C PHE A 359 10.86 32.45 9.03
N GLY A 360 10.91 33.22 10.12
CA GLY A 360 11.74 32.88 11.28
C GLY A 360 11.34 31.54 11.89
N ARG A 361 10.04 31.36 12.14
CA ARG A 361 9.47 30.11 12.66
C ARG A 361 9.69 28.94 11.71
N ALA A 362 9.53 29.16 10.40
CA ALA A 362 9.82 28.13 9.40
C ALA A 362 11.28 27.66 9.46
N LEU A 363 12.25 28.58 9.58
CA LEU A 363 13.66 28.24 9.71
C LEU A 363 13.96 27.47 11.00
N GLU A 364 13.39 27.87 12.13
CA GLU A 364 13.53 27.14 13.40
C GLU A 364 13.05 25.68 13.27
N LEU A 365 11.89 25.47 12.65
CA LEU A 365 11.34 24.12 12.43
C LEU A 365 12.23 23.28 11.50
N LEU A 366 12.76 23.87 10.43
CA LEU A 366 13.65 23.18 9.48
C LEU A 366 15.03 22.86 10.08
N GLN A 367 15.49 23.61 11.08
CA GLN A 367 16.78 23.37 11.74
C GLN A 367 16.71 22.34 12.87
N ARG A 368 15.54 22.16 13.51
CA ARG A 368 15.34 21.19 14.61
C ARG A 368 15.30 19.73 14.15
N ALA A 369 15.11 19.48 12.85
CA ALA A 369 14.87 18.16 12.33
C ALA A 369 16.17 17.48 11.85
N GLU A 370 16.52 16.34 12.43
CA GLU A 370 17.58 15.48 11.88
C GLU A 370 17.03 14.69 10.69
N TYR A 371 17.42 15.10 9.49
CA TYR A 371 16.98 14.46 8.26
C TYR A 371 17.83 13.22 7.94
N GLY A 372 17.44 12.08 8.52
CA GLY A 372 17.98 10.77 8.13
C GLY A 372 17.59 10.34 6.70
N ASP A 373 16.46 10.86 6.20
CA ASP A 373 15.99 10.65 4.83
C ASP A 373 16.60 11.68 3.87
N LEU A 374 17.27 11.20 2.81
CA LEU A 374 18.01 12.04 1.88
C LEU A 374 17.09 12.97 1.06
N LEU A 375 15.91 12.49 0.65
CA LEU A 375 14.99 13.29 -0.17
C LEU A 375 14.30 14.35 0.68
N LEU A 376 13.93 14.01 1.92
CA LEU A 376 13.37 14.98 2.86
C LEU A 376 14.39 16.08 3.22
N ASN A 377 15.66 15.73 3.38
CA ASN A 377 16.74 16.71 3.59
C ASN A 377 16.84 17.69 2.41
N LEU A 378 16.82 17.17 1.18
CA LEU A 378 16.86 18.02 -0.02
C LEU A 378 15.63 18.90 -0.14
N ALA A 379 14.43 18.39 0.17
CA ALA A 379 13.20 19.16 0.20
C ALA A 379 13.28 20.31 1.24
N ALA A 380 13.75 20.02 2.46
CA ALA A 380 13.96 21.02 3.50
C ALA A 380 14.94 22.12 3.07
N LYS A 381 16.07 21.74 2.46
CA LYS A 381 17.04 22.69 1.90
C LYS A 381 16.42 23.55 0.80
N THR A 382 15.56 22.99 -0.03
CA THR A 382 14.81 23.74 -1.05
C THR A 382 13.83 24.73 -0.44
N VAL A 383 13.14 24.38 0.64
CA VAL A 383 12.28 25.34 1.36
C VAL A 383 13.13 26.48 1.95
N GLN A 384 14.30 26.18 2.52
CA GLN A 384 15.24 27.20 3.00
C GLN A 384 15.71 28.15 1.89
N ILE A 385 15.94 27.65 0.66
CA ILE A 385 16.24 28.50 -0.51
C ILE A 385 15.14 29.54 -0.71
N LYS A 386 13.88 29.10 -0.73
CA LYS A 386 12.73 29.99 -0.92
C LYS A 386 12.66 31.03 0.20
N VAL A 387 12.82 30.60 1.45
CA VAL A 387 12.78 31.50 2.61
C VAL A 387 13.88 32.56 2.55
N TYR A 388 15.13 32.18 2.31
CA TYR A 388 16.23 33.14 2.23
C TYR A 388 16.05 34.12 1.06
N TYR A 389 15.50 33.66 -0.05
CA TYR A 389 15.17 34.50 -1.18
C TYR A 389 14.09 35.54 -0.80
N GLU A 390 12.97 35.10 -0.22
CA GLU A 390 11.85 35.99 0.17
C GLU A 390 12.24 36.98 1.29
N MET A 391 13.19 36.61 2.15
CA MET A 391 13.76 37.49 3.17
C MET A 391 14.80 38.49 2.62
N GLY A 392 15.22 38.36 1.36
CA GLY A 392 16.32 39.15 0.79
C GLY A 392 17.70 38.84 1.39
N ALA A 393 17.86 37.68 2.04
CA ALA A 393 19.09 37.28 2.71
C ALA A 393 20.12 36.68 1.73
N LEU A 394 20.58 37.49 0.76
CA LEU A 394 21.31 37.03 -0.42
C LEU A 394 22.63 36.29 -0.10
N GLN A 395 23.39 36.75 0.90
CA GLN A 395 24.64 36.09 1.31
C GLN A 395 24.42 34.70 1.91
N LEU A 396 23.37 34.56 2.72
CA LEU A 396 22.97 33.27 3.29
C LEU A 396 22.47 32.34 2.20
N LEU A 397 21.67 32.86 1.26
CA LEU A 397 21.19 32.11 0.12
C LEU A 397 22.33 31.55 -0.74
N GLU A 398 23.33 32.37 -1.10
CA GLU A 398 24.45 31.91 -1.93
C GLU A 398 25.30 30.84 -1.21
N SER A 399 25.54 31.03 0.09
CA SER A 399 26.22 30.05 0.93
C SER A 399 25.46 28.73 0.97
N HIS A 400 24.13 28.80 1.10
CA HIS A 400 23.25 27.64 1.17
C HIS A 400 23.15 26.89 -0.17
N LEU A 401 23.07 27.61 -1.30
CA LEU A 401 23.10 27.05 -2.65
C LEU A 401 24.40 26.26 -2.88
N SER A 402 25.53 26.83 -2.48
CA SER A 402 26.85 26.19 -2.59
C SER A 402 26.98 24.93 -1.71
N ALA A 403 26.48 24.99 -0.48
CA ALA A 403 26.43 23.83 0.41
C ALA A 403 25.53 22.71 -0.13
N MET A 404 24.35 23.07 -0.64
CA MET A 404 23.39 22.13 -1.24
C MET A 404 23.96 21.46 -2.50
N GLU A 405 24.59 22.21 -3.39
CA GLU A 405 25.25 21.67 -4.57
C GLU A 405 26.36 20.68 -4.21
N GLY A 406 27.25 21.05 -3.28
CA GLY A 406 28.33 20.18 -2.80
C GLY A 406 27.80 18.89 -2.19
N PHE A 407 26.69 18.98 -1.43
CA PHE A 407 26.00 17.82 -0.87
C PHE A 407 25.43 16.89 -1.94
N ILE A 408 24.69 17.43 -2.92
CA ILE A 408 24.09 16.65 -4.02
C ILE A 408 25.17 15.93 -4.83
N ARG A 409 26.28 16.62 -5.17
CA ARG A 409 27.37 16.04 -5.95
C ARG A 409 28.02 14.85 -5.24
N ARG A 410 28.24 14.94 -3.92
CA ARG A 410 28.88 13.89 -3.10
C ARG A 410 28.00 12.67 -2.83
N LYS A 411 26.67 12.82 -2.79
CA LYS A 411 25.75 11.73 -2.41
C LYS A 411 25.36 10.83 -3.58
N LYS A 412 25.70 9.55 -3.52
CA LYS A 412 25.22 8.51 -4.45
C LYS A 412 23.75 8.16 -4.17
N GLY A 413 23.03 7.61 -5.17
CA GLY A 413 21.67 7.07 -4.99
C GLY A 413 20.50 8.04 -5.20
N LEU A 414 20.72 9.22 -5.78
CA LEU A 414 19.66 10.22 -6.00
C LEU A 414 18.85 10.06 -7.31
N SER A 415 19.21 9.11 -8.18
CA SER A 415 18.55 8.85 -9.47
C SER A 415 18.19 10.16 -10.22
N TYR A 416 16.97 10.26 -10.77
CA TYR A 416 16.46 11.44 -11.47
C TYR A 416 16.31 12.69 -10.58
N HIS A 417 16.17 12.54 -9.26
CA HIS A 417 16.06 13.69 -8.36
C HIS A 417 17.34 14.54 -8.34
N ARG A 418 18.50 13.94 -8.60
CA ARG A 418 19.79 14.65 -8.64
C ARG A 418 19.75 15.83 -9.61
N GLU A 419 19.35 15.58 -10.86
CA GLU A 419 19.30 16.61 -11.89
C GLU A 419 18.26 17.67 -11.54
N SER A 420 17.09 17.25 -11.06
CA SER A 420 16.00 18.14 -10.65
C SER A 420 16.43 19.17 -9.62
N TYR A 421 17.12 18.75 -8.55
CA TYR A 421 17.62 19.66 -7.51
C TYR A 421 18.79 20.52 -7.99
N LEU A 422 19.70 19.97 -8.81
CA LEU A 422 20.80 20.77 -9.39
C LEU A 422 20.27 21.85 -10.33
N HIS A 423 19.21 21.58 -11.09
CA HIS A 423 18.54 22.58 -11.90
C HIS A 423 17.93 23.69 -11.04
N THR A 424 17.27 23.36 -9.92
CA THR A 424 16.79 24.37 -8.96
C THR A 424 17.94 25.26 -8.49
N VAL A 425 19.05 24.68 -8.02
CA VAL A 425 20.22 25.45 -7.56
C VAL A 425 20.76 26.36 -8.67
N ARG A 426 20.95 25.81 -9.87
CA ARG A 426 21.46 26.55 -11.04
C ARG A 426 20.55 27.73 -11.40
N PHE A 427 19.23 27.50 -11.46
CA PHE A 427 18.29 28.53 -11.85
C PHE A 427 18.09 29.59 -10.78
N THR A 428 18.17 29.22 -9.49
CA THR A 428 18.19 30.20 -8.40
C THR A 428 19.42 31.09 -8.48
N ARG A 429 20.64 30.56 -8.72
CA ARG A 429 21.83 31.41 -8.90
C ARG A 429 21.68 32.40 -10.04
N ARG A 430 21.18 31.94 -11.19
CA ARG A 430 20.94 32.81 -12.34
C ARG A 430 19.88 33.87 -12.07
N LEU A 431 18.89 33.58 -11.22
CA LEU A 431 17.91 34.56 -10.76
C LEU A 431 18.59 35.68 -9.95
N LEU A 432 19.60 35.36 -9.12
CA LEU A 432 20.37 36.33 -8.34
C LEU A 432 21.29 37.22 -9.19
N GLU A 433 21.75 36.72 -10.33
CA GLU A 433 22.60 37.46 -11.28
C GLU A 433 21.80 38.45 -12.15
N LEU A 434 20.47 38.32 -12.22
CA LEU A 434 19.63 39.19 -13.03
C LEU A 434 19.55 40.61 -12.46
N ARG A 435 19.79 41.60 -13.33
CA ARG A 435 19.59 43.01 -12.97
C ARG A 435 18.08 43.30 -12.84
N PRO A 436 17.67 44.22 -11.94
CA PRO A 436 16.25 44.53 -11.70
C PRO A 436 15.42 44.84 -12.97
N TYR A 437 16.06 45.36 -14.02
CA TYR A 437 15.41 45.78 -15.27
C TYR A 437 15.80 44.96 -16.51
N ASP A 438 16.50 43.83 -16.36
CA ASP A 438 16.91 42.99 -17.50
C ASP A 438 15.76 42.14 -18.03
N ARG A 439 14.87 42.76 -18.82
CA ARG A 439 13.71 42.08 -19.43
C ARG A 439 14.12 40.97 -20.39
N ALA A 440 15.21 41.16 -21.13
CA ALA A 440 15.71 40.17 -22.09
C ALA A 440 16.28 38.94 -21.36
N GLY A 441 17.09 39.16 -20.33
CA GLY A 441 17.62 38.09 -19.47
C GLY A 441 16.53 37.32 -18.73
N ARG A 442 15.52 38.03 -18.19
CA ARG A 442 14.34 37.40 -17.56
C ARG A 442 13.56 36.50 -18.52
N ARG A 443 13.29 36.98 -19.74
CA ARG A 443 12.61 36.18 -20.79
C ARG A 443 13.43 34.94 -21.17
N LYS A 444 14.73 35.11 -21.41
CA LYS A 444 15.63 34.00 -21.73
C LYS A 444 15.70 32.96 -20.61
N LEU A 445 15.74 33.39 -19.35
CA LEU A 445 15.75 32.49 -18.21
C LEU A 445 14.41 31.74 -18.06
N ARG A 446 13.29 32.43 -18.27
CA ARG A 446 11.95 31.81 -18.32
C ARG A 446 11.88 30.70 -19.36
N GLU A 447 12.26 30.99 -20.61
CA GLU A 447 12.25 30.01 -21.70
C GLU A 447 13.12 28.78 -21.37
N GLN A 448 14.29 28.99 -20.76
CA GLN A 448 15.17 27.89 -20.38
C GLN A 448 14.60 27.04 -19.23
N ILE A 449 13.90 27.65 -18.26
CA ILE A 449 13.21 26.92 -17.20
C ILE A 449 12.04 26.11 -17.79
N GLU A 450 11.30 26.69 -18.73
CA GLU A 450 10.16 26.05 -19.41
C GLU A 450 10.61 24.83 -20.22
N GLN A 451 11.70 24.95 -20.97
CA GLN A 451 12.29 23.90 -21.81
C GLN A 451 13.04 22.82 -21.00
N THR A 452 13.43 23.10 -19.76
CA THR A 452 14.09 22.10 -18.91
C THR A 452 13.04 21.14 -18.34
N GLY A 453 13.18 19.85 -18.63
CA GLY A 453 12.20 18.83 -18.24
C GLY A 453 12.02 18.69 -16.73
N SER A 454 13.09 18.42 -15.98
CA SER A 454 13.00 18.16 -14.53
C SER A 454 13.56 19.32 -13.72
N VAL A 455 12.68 20.08 -13.06
CA VAL A 455 13.03 21.16 -12.13
C VAL A 455 12.10 21.08 -10.93
N ALA A 456 12.63 20.84 -9.73
CA ALA A 456 11.80 20.57 -8.55
C ALA A 456 10.88 21.74 -8.18
N GLU A 457 11.32 22.98 -8.44
CA GLU A 457 10.62 24.21 -8.05
C GLU A 457 10.33 25.11 -9.25
N LYS A 458 9.90 24.49 -10.36
CA LYS A 458 9.63 25.20 -11.63
C LYS A 458 8.69 26.38 -11.43
N ASP A 459 7.56 26.15 -10.76
CA ASP A 459 6.52 27.16 -10.58
C ASP A 459 6.98 28.34 -9.72
N TRP A 460 7.70 28.06 -8.64
CA TRP A 460 8.26 29.10 -7.80
C TRP A 460 9.28 29.94 -8.59
N LEU A 461 10.20 29.32 -9.33
CA LEU A 461 11.18 30.04 -10.16
C LEU A 461 10.51 30.92 -11.22
N LEU A 462 9.48 30.42 -11.89
CA LEU A 462 8.73 31.17 -12.90
C LEU A 462 7.99 32.37 -12.30
N LYS A 463 7.43 32.21 -11.09
CA LYS A 463 6.77 33.29 -10.34
C LYS A 463 7.73 34.43 -10.00
N GLN A 464 8.99 34.15 -9.68
CA GLN A 464 9.97 35.19 -9.38
C GLN A 464 10.40 36.01 -10.61
N LEU A 465 10.15 35.51 -11.82
CA LEU A 465 10.55 36.18 -13.06
C LEU A 465 9.55 37.24 -13.57
N GLY A 466 8.33 37.28 -13.03
CA GLY A 466 7.29 38.25 -13.42
C GLY A 466 6.33 37.70 -14.44
#